data_AF-A0A527VUC8-F1
#
_entry.id   AF-A0A527VUC8-F1
#
_cell.length_a   1.000
_cell.length_b   1.000
_cell.length_c   1.000
_cell.angle_alpha   90.00
_cell.angle_beta   90.00
_cell.angle_gamma   90.00
#
_symmetry.space_group_name_H-M   'P 1'
#
loop_
_entity.id
_entity.type
_entity.pdbx_description
1 polymer ?
#
loop_
_entity_poly.entity_id
_entity_poly.type
_entity_poly.pdbx_seq_one_letter_code
_entity_poly.pdbx_strand_id
1 'polypeptide(L)'
;MTDGKHSGSLSAAYAAKRPDEVAAVYDSWAETYDADMSAAGYRHPTICLALLARHLPRGAEPLLDAGAGTGLIGEWLAITGYPRVEALDISQGMLDK
;
A
#
# COMPACT_ATOMS: atom_id res chain seq x y z
N MET A 1 -5.72 -24.26 11.12
CA MET A 1 -4.31 -24.18 10.70
C MET A 1 -4.20 -22.93 9.83
N THR A 2 -3.79 -21.81 10.41
CA THR A 2 -3.55 -20.55 9.68
C THR A 2 -2.05 -20.45 9.50
N ASP A 3 -1.59 -20.85 8.32
CA ASP A 3 -0.17 -21.00 7.99
C ASP A 3 0.58 -19.67 8.05
N GLY A 4 1.81 -19.74 8.56
CA GLY A 4 2.71 -18.64 8.91
C GLY A 4 3.34 -17.88 7.73
N LYS A 5 2.58 -17.60 6.67
CA LYS A 5 3.07 -16.78 5.54
C LYS A 5 3.15 -15.29 5.90
N HIS A 6 2.18 -14.75 6.65
CA HIS A 6 2.16 -13.32 7.03
C HIS A 6 3.39 -12.92 7.85
N SER A 7 3.85 -13.78 8.75
CA SER A 7 5.07 -13.51 9.52
C SER A 7 6.32 -13.55 8.64
N GLY A 8 6.34 -14.37 7.59
CA GLY A 8 7.50 -14.56 6.72
C GLY A 8 7.83 -13.32 5.91
N SER A 9 6.92 -12.89 5.04
CA SER A 9 7.16 -11.74 4.14
C SER A 9 7.33 -10.43 4.91
N LEU A 10 6.52 -10.21 5.95
CA LEU A 10 6.62 -9.00 6.77
C LEU A 10 7.90 -8.98 7.62
N SER A 11 8.31 -10.12 8.18
CA SER A 11 9.60 -10.21 8.87
C SER A 11 10.77 -10.03 7.92
N ALA A 12 10.68 -10.51 6.68
CA ALA A 12 11.71 -10.31 5.66
C ALA A 12 11.83 -8.83 5.28
N ALA A 13 10.70 -8.14 5.09
CA ALA A 13 10.68 -6.71 4.83
C ALA A 13 11.33 -5.90 5.97
N TYR A 14 11.05 -6.24 7.24
CA TYR A 14 11.70 -5.58 8.38
C TYR A 14 13.17 -5.95 8.58
N ALA A 15 13.62 -7.09 8.08
CA ALA A 15 15.01 -7.54 8.17
C ALA A 15 15.89 -6.97 7.04
N ALA A 16 15.29 -6.55 5.93
CA ALA A 16 15.98 -5.95 4.79
C ALA A 16 16.70 -4.66 5.22
N LYS A 17 17.93 -4.47 4.72
CA LYS A 17 18.79 -3.34 5.10
C LYS A 17 18.98 -2.34 3.99
N ARG A 18 18.55 -2.68 2.77
CA ARG A 18 18.73 -1.86 1.59
C ARG A 18 17.43 -1.72 0.80
N PRO A 19 17.24 -0.60 0.08
CA PRO A 19 16.00 -0.36 -0.67
C PRO A 19 15.71 -1.43 -1.74
N ASP A 20 16.75 -1.95 -2.41
CA ASP A 20 16.64 -3.04 -3.39
C ASP A 20 16.18 -4.37 -2.77
N GLU A 21 16.62 -4.66 -1.54
CA GLU A 21 16.15 -5.84 -0.80
C GLU A 21 14.68 -5.71 -0.38
N VAL A 22 14.27 -4.51 0.07
CA VAL A 22 12.88 -4.21 0.41
C VAL A 22 11.99 -4.37 -0.82
N ALA A 23 12.38 -3.77 -1.95
CA ALA A 23 11.65 -3.88 -3.21
C ALA A 23 11.46 -5.33 -3.64
N ALA A 24 12.52 -6.14 -3.61
CA ALA A 24 12.44 -7.56 -3.99
C ALA A 24 11.50 -8.37 -3.09
N VAL A 25 11.45 -8.08 -1.78
CA VAL A 25 10.49 -8.74 -0.87
C VAL A 25 9.06 -8.40 -1.27
N TYR A 26 8.76 -7.12 -1.48
CA TYR A 26 7.40 -6.69 -1.86
C TYR A 26 7.02 -7.15 -3.28
N ASP A 27 7.94 -7.16 -4.24
CA ASP A 27 7.73 -7.70 -5.59
C ASP A 27 7.26 -9.16 -5.51
N SER A 28 7.92 -9.97 -4.68
CA SER A 28 7.58 -11.38 -4.49
C SER A 28 6.25 -11.61 -3.76
N TRP A 29 5.77 -10.59 -3.06
CA TRP A 29 4.56 -10.65 -2.23
C TRP A 29 3.34 -10.01 -2.89
N ALA A 30 3.53 -9.17 -3.90
CA ALA A 30 2.47 -8.38 -4.55
C ALA A 30 1.23 -9.21 -4.94
N GLU A 31 1.44 -10.42 -5.47
CA GLU A 31 0.36 -11.34 -5.88
C GLU A 31 -0.63 -11.70 -4.79
N THR A 32 -0.17 -11.83 -3.54
CA THR A 32 -1.03 -12.22 -2.41
C THR A 32 -1.17 -11.15 -1.36
N TYR A 33 -0.53 -9.99 -1.54
CA TYR A 33 -0.43 -8.93 -0.54
C TYR A 33 -1.79 -8.51 0.00
N ASP A 34 -2.73 -8.12 -0.86
CA ASP A 34 -4.03 -7.60 -0.42
C ASP A 34 -4.87 -8.65 0.32
N ALA A 35 -4.87 -9.89 -0.17
CA ALA A 35 -5.56 -10.99 0.48
C ALA A 35 -4.94 -11.28 1.86
N ASP A 36 -3.61 -11.27 1.93
CA ASP A 36 -2.85 -11.53 3.14
C ASP A 36 -3.08 -10.45 4.20
N MET A 37 -3.00 -9.18 3.80
CA MET A 37 -3.20 -8.04 4.69
C MET A 37 -4.67 -7.93 5.13
N SER A 38 -5.62 -8.24 4.24
CA SER A 38 -7.04 -8.31 4.57
C SER A 38 -7.32 -9.37 5.64
N ALA A 39 -6.74 -10.57 5.50
CA ALA A 39 -6.85 -11.65 6.48
C ALA A 39 -6.21 -11.27 7.84
N ALA A 40 -5.12 -10.51 7.82
CA ALA A 40 -4.48 -9.95 9.01
C ALA A 40 -5.25 -8.77 9.64
N GLY A 41 -6.39 -8.36 9.06
CA GLY A 41 -7.22 -7.28 9.58
C GLY A 41 -6.63 -5.89 9.34
N TYR A 42 -5.81 -5.72 8.30
CA TYR A 42 -5.19 -4.45 7.96
C TYR A 42 -6.25 -3.38 7.63
N ARG A 43 -6.37 -2.36 8.49
CA ARG A 43 -7.31 -1.23 8.32
C ARG A 43 -6.63 0.12 8.08
N HIS A 44 -5.31 0.15 7.96
CA HIS A 44 -4.56 1.39 7.80
C HIS A 44 -5.00 2.23 6.59
N PRO A 45 -5.29 1.65 5.40
CA PRO A 45 -5.72 2.43 4.24
C PRO A 45 -6.96 3.31 4.52
N THR A 46 -7.97 2.76 5.18
CA THR A 46 -9.21 3.50 5.47
C THR A 46 -9.01 4.54 6.57
N ILE A 47 -8.17 4.25 7.57
CA ILE A 47 -7.80 5.21 8.62
C ILE A 47 -7.03 6.40 8.02
N CYS A 48 -6.02 6.12 7.18
CA CYS A 48 -5.23 7.14 6.49
C CYS A 48 -6.11 8.03 5.61
N LEU A 49 -7.01 7.43 4.83
CA LEU A 49 -7.96 8.17 4.01
C LEU A 49 -8.87 9.08 4.84
N ALA A 50 -9.42 8.58 5.96
CA ALA A 50 -10.28 9.38 6.83
C ALA A 50 -9.54 10.58 7.42
N LEU A 51 -8.27 10.39 7.81
CA LEU A 51 -7.42 11.48 8.29
C LEU A 51 -7.12 12.49 7.19
N LEU A 52 -6.76 12.02 5.98
CA LEU A 52 -6.52 12.89 4.83
C LEU A 52 -7.78 13.71 4.51
N ALA A 53 -8.94 13.07 4.39
CA ALA A 53 -10.20 13.75 4.05
C ALA A 53 -10.70 14.74 5.12
N ARG A 54 -10.23 14.61 6.36
CA ARG A 54 -10.53 15.56 7.44
C ARG A 54 -9.72 16.86 7.31
N HIS A 55 -8.52 16.79 6.73
CA HIS A 55 -7.54 17.87 6.78
C HIS A 55 -7.24 18.48 5.40
N LEU A 56 -7.43 17.72 4.33
CA LEU A 56 -7.24 18.16 2.97
C LEU A 56 -8.60 18.46 2.34
N PRO A 57 -8.80 19.63 1.71
CA PRO A 57 -10.01 19.89 0.93
C PRO A 57 -10.09 18.94 -0.27
N ARG A 58 -11.31 18.51 -0.62
CA ARG A 58 -11.56 17.74 -1.85
C ARG A 58 -11.08 18.52 -3.08
N GLY A 59 -10.55 17.81 -4.06
CA GLY A 59 -9.99 18.40 -5.29
C GLY A 59 -8.63 19.05 -5.10
N ALA A 60 -7.97 18.88 -3.95
CA ALA A 60 -6.59 19.30 -3.77
C ALA A 60 -5.65 18.57 -4.73
N GLU A 61 -4.83 19.34 -5.44
CA GLU A 61 -3.85 18.86 -6.40
C GLU A 61 -2.59 19.76 -6.32
N PRO A 62 -1.37 19.22 -6.57
CA PRO A 62 -1.07 17.82 -6.88
C PRO A 62 -1.11 16.91 -5.63
N LEU A 63 -1.39 15.61 -5.81
CA LEU A 63 -1.37 14.60 -4.75
C LEU A 63 -0.49 13.42 -5.15
N LEU A 64 0.37 12.98 -4.22
CA LEU A 64 1.27 11.83 -4.36
C LEU A 64 0.98 10.81 -3.25
N ASP A 65 0.70 9.57 -3.63
CA ASP A 65 0.70 8.41 -2.74
C ASP A 65 2.09 7.74 -2.80
N ALA A 66 2.90 7.98 -1.77
CA ALA A 66 4.26 7.47 -1.67
C ALA A 66 4.30 6.21 -0.80
N GLY A 67 4.68 5.08 -1.41
CA GLY A 67 4.45 3.75 -0.85
C GLY A 67 3.04 3.24 -1.18
N ALA A 68 2.57 3.49 -2.40
CA ALA A 68 1.20 3.19 -2.84
C ALA A 68 0.87 1.68 -2.81
N GLY A 69 1.89 0.81 -2.79
CA GLY A 69 1.72 -0.62 -2.87
C GLY A 69 0.94 -1.02 -4.12
N THR A 70 -0.09 -1.85 -3.92
CA THR A 70 -1.03 -2.31 -4.96
C THR A 70 -2.04 -1.24 -5.39
N GLY A 71 -1.90 0.01 -4.94
CA GLY A 71 -2.77 1.12 -5.35
C GLY A 71 -4.14 1.16 -4.66
N LEU A 72 -4.39 0.31 -3.65
CA LEU A 72 -5.67 0.24 -2.95
C LEU A 72 -6.19 1.61 -2.47
N ILE A 73 -5.32 2.48 -1.94
CA ILE A 73 -5.73 3.82 -1.47
C ILE A 73 -6.14 4.72 -2.64
N GLY A 74 -5.50 4.60 -3.80
CA GLY A 74 -5.77 5.42 -4.99
C GLY A 74 -7.23 5.33 -5.45
N GLU A 75 -7.80 4.13 -5.45
CA GLU A 75 -9.22 3.93 -5.79
C GLU A 75 -10.16 4.70 -4.84
N TRP A 76 -9.88 4.62 -3.53
CA TRP A 76 -10.68 5.31 -2.53
C TRP A 76 -10.49 6.83 -2.57
N LEU A 77 -9.29 7.32 -2.88
CA LEU A 77 -9.01 8.74 -3.07
C LEU A 77 -9.86 9.30 -4.22
N ALA A 78 -9.92 8.60 -5.36
CA ALA A 78 -10.78 9.01 -6.47
C ALA A 78 -12.26 9.08 -6.07
N ILE A 79 -12.78 8.04 -5.40
CA ILE A 79 -14.18 7.98 -4.93
C ILE A 79 -14.51 9.10 -3.93
N THR A 80 -13.57 9.46 -3.06
CA THR A 80 -13.81 10.44 -1.98
C THR A 80 -13.59 11.90 -2.40
N GLY A 81 -13.13 12.14 -3.63
CA GLY A 81 -13.02 13.47 -4.23
C GLY A 81 -11.61 13.96 -4.47
N TYR A 82 -10.64 13.05 -4.65
CA TYR A 82 -9.26 13.33 -5.04
C TYR A 82 -8.98 12.65 -6.39
N PRO A 83 -9.41 13.26 -7.51
CA PRO A 83 -9.51 12.57 -8.80
C PRO A 83 -8.15 12.38 -9.51
N ARG A 84 -7.10 13.08 -9.08
CA ARG A 84 -5.75 12.96 -9.65
C ARG A 84 -4.74 12.71 -8.54
N VAL A 85 -4.20 11.50 -8.53
CA VAL A 85 -3.18 11.07 -7.58
C VAL A 85 -2.10 10.34 -8.36
N GLU A 86 -0.85 10.74 -8.15
CA GLU A 86 0.30 9.99 -8.65
C GLU A 86 0.66 8.93 -7.62
N ALA A 87 0.96 7.71 -8.08
CA ALA A 87 1.40 6.62 -7.24
C ALA A 87 2.92 6.43 -7.42
N LEU A 88 3.62 6.26 -6.31
CA LEU A 88 5.03 5.91 -6.28
C LEU A 88 5.20 4.73 -5.32
N ASP A 89 5.84 3.68 -5.80
CA ASP A 89 6.32 2.60 -4.95
C ASP A 89 7.71 2.17 -5.41
N ILE A 90 8.49 1.59 -4.50
CA ILE A 90 9.81 1.05 -4.80
C ILE A 90 9.71 -0.33 -5.44
N SER A 91 8.61 -1.04 -5.20
CA SER A 91 8.32 -2.34 -5.77
C SER A 91 7.54 -2.18 -7.08
N GLN A 92 8.16 -2.55 -8.19
CA GLN A 92 7.48 -2.56 -9.48
C GLN A 92 6.36 -3.61 -9.50
N GLY A 93 6.56 -4.76 -8.86
CA GLY A 93 5.55 -5.80 -8.76
C GLY A 93 4.29 -5.34 -8.02
N MET A 94 4.42 -4.43 -7.04
CA MET A 94 3.27 -3.82 -6.38
C MET A 94 2.55 -2.83 -7.30
N LEU A 95 3.27 -2.01 -8.07
CA LEU A 95 2.65 -1.05 -9.01
C LEU A 95 1.97 -1.70 -10.20
N ASP A 96 2.42 -2.88 -10.63
CA ASP A 96 1.86 -3.61 -11.79
C ASP A 96 0.57 -4.38 -11.45
N LYS A 97 0.06 -4.26 -10.21
CA LYS A 97 -1.21 -4.87 -9.76
C LYS A 97 -2.44 -4.07 -10.17
#